data_AF-W2EX28-F1
#
_entry.id   AF-W2EX28-F1
#
_cell.length_a   1.000
_cell.length_b   1.000
_cell.length_c   1.000
_cell.angle_alpha   90.00
_cell.angle_beta   90.00
_cell.angle_gamma   90.00
#
_symmetry.space_group_name_H-M   'P 1'
#
loop_
_entity.id
_entity.type
_entity.pdbx_description
1 polymer ?
#
loop_
_entity_poly.entity_id
_entity_poly.type
_entity_poly.pdbx_seq_one_letter_code
_entity_poly.pdbx_strand_id
1 'polypeptide(L)'
;MRVREPCVRAVGAGAGERRGRAMGIEGPFWRAVAVFRAASLAYAAVLLVRAGGYAVPVVSWAVLGVMAAWTAAAAVLYPARPGPRGWVLLAADLAVTSACLLATPYAQTDAAARSGAMPLTATWVAGPVLAWGVARGRRAGAVAAALVSVADLWLRGRGGLDLASLPVNGAVLMFMAGVVVGHVAQLAREAEERVQRAVELEAAGRERERLARGIHDSVLQVLALVQRRGAEIGGEAAELGRLAGEQEAALRALVQAPSDQEAAARTRAGAAGGAFG
;
A
#
# COMPACT_ATOMS: atom_id res chain seq x y z
N MET A 1 0.59 -5.16 -52.47
CA MET A 1 -0.36 -4.39 -51.64
C MET A 1 -0.81 -5.26 -50.46
N ARG A 2 -0.78 -4.71 -49.24
CA ARG A 2 -1.13 -5.28 -47.92
C ARG A 2 -0.15 -6.26 -47.26
N VAL A 3 0.79 -5.69 -46.52
CA VAL A 3 1.41 -6.32 -45.35
C VAL A 3 0.39 -6.24 -44.20
N ARG A 4 0.05 -7.38 -43.58
CA ARG A 4 -0.78 -7.47 -42.36
C ARG A 4 0.12 -7.31 -41.13
N GLU A 5 -0.15 -6.32 -40.30
CA GLU A 5 0.44 -6.20 -38.95
C GLU A 5 -0.34 -7.07 -37.94
N PRO A 6 0.33 -7.76 -37.00
CA PRO A 6 -0.34 -8.52 -35.95
C PRO A 6 -0.71 -7.64 -34.75
N CYS A 7 -2.00 -7.34 -34.62
CA CYS A 7 -2.62 -6.76 -33.43
C CYS A 7 -2.83 -7.83 -32.34
N VAL A 8 -1.76 -8.29 -31.67
CA VAL A 8 -1.87 -9.15 -30.49
C VAL A 8 -0.73 -8.86 -29.50
N ARG A 9 -0.82 -7.78 -28.72
CA ARG A 9 0.04 -7.62 -27.51
C ARG A 9 -0.44 -6.63 -26.44
N ALA A 10 -1.66 -6.10 -26.50
CA ALA A 10 -2.11 -5.09 -25.55
C ALA A 10 -2.83 -5.65 -24.29
N VAL A 11 -3.35 -6.88 -24.32
CA VAL A 11 -4.16 -7.41 -23.19
C VAL A 11 -3.31 -7.99 -22.05
N GLY A 12 -2.06 -8.42 -22.32
CA GLY A 12 -1.17 -9.01 -21.32
C GLY A 12 -0.45 -8.00 -20.41
N ALA A 13 -0.11 -6.82 -20.94
CA ALA A 13 0.63 -5.79 -20.20
C ALA A 13 -0.18 -5.24 -19.02
N GLY A 14 -1.46 -4.88 -19.24
CA GLY A 14 -2.31 -4.31 -18.20
C GLY A 14 -2.73 -5.26 -17.06
N ALA A 15 -2.54 -6.58 -17.23
CA ALA A 15 -2.75 -7.57 -16.16
C ALA A 15 -1.48 -7.77 -15.31
N GLY A 16 -0.30 -7.81 -15.95
CA GLY A 16 0.99 -7.87 -15.25
C GLY A 16 1.28 -6.60 -14.46
N GLU A 17 0.94 -5.44 -15.01
CA GLU A 17 1.18 -4.12 -14.41
C GLU A 17 0.22 -3.85 -13.23
N ARG A 18 -1.03 -4.31 -13.30
CA ARG A 18 -1.95 -4.33 -12.14
C ARG A 18 -1.51 -5.30 -11.04
N ARG A 19 -0.91 -6.43 -11.41
CA ARG A 19 -0.37 -7.41 -10.45
C ARG A 19 0.91 -6.90 -9.79
N GLY A 20 1.72 -6.14 -10.52
CA GLY A 20 2.86 -5.38 -9.99
C GLY A 20 2.43 -4.25 -9.05
N ARG A 21 1.40 -3.48 -9.40
CA ARG A 21 0.82 -2.44 -8.52
C ARG A 21 0.13 -3.00 -7.27
N ALA A 22 -0.52 -4.16 -7.37
CA ALA A 22 -1.09 -4.86 -6.21
C ALA A 22 -0.04 -5.51 -5.29
N MET A 23 1.21 -5.64 -5.74
CA MET A 23 2.36 -5.98 -4.88
C MET A 23 2.96 -4.74 -4.18
N GLY A 24 2.46 -3.55 -4.48
CA GLY A 24 2.72 -2.30 -3.77
C GLY A 24 2.09 -2.31 -2.39
N ILE A 25 2.86 -2.72 -1.37
CA ILE A 25 2.61 -2.64 0.08
C ILE A 25 1.34 -3.35 0.63
N GLU A 26 0.28 -3.48 -0.15
CA GLU A 26 -0.97 -4.14 0.19
C GLU A 26 -0.74 -5.64 0.49
N GLY A 27 0.14 -6.30 -0.27
CA GLY A 27 0.56 -7.68 -0.02
C GLY A 27 1.12 -7.90 1.40
N PRO A 28 2.14 -7.13 1.85
CA PRO A 28 2.62 -7.15 3.23
C PRO A 28 1.53 -6.96 4.29
N PHE A 29 0.59 -6.02 4.11
CA PHE A 29 -0.51 -5.82 5.07
C PHE A 29 -1.44 -7.03 5.14
N TRP A 30 -1.83 -7.61 4.00
CA TRP A 30 -2.68 -8.81 3.98
C TRP A 30 -1.97 -10.02 4.59
N ARG A 31 -0.66 -10.16 4.39
CA ARG A 31 0.15 -11.19 5.06
C ARG A 31 0.15 -10.98 6.57
N ALA A 32 0.33 -9.75 7.05
CA ALA A 32 0.27 -9.45 8.47
C ALA A 32 -1.09 -9.79 9.10
N VAL A 33 -2.19 -9.46 8.40
CA VAL A 33 -3.56 -9.83 8.83
C VAL A 33 -3.72 -11.36 8.88
N ALA A 34 -3.24 -12.08 7.87
CA ALA A 34 -3.30 -13.54 7.85
C ALA A 34 -2.51 -14.18 9.01
N VAL A 35 -1.29 -13.68 9.29
CA VAL A 35 -0.47 -14.12 10.43
C VAL A 35 -1.17 -13.83 11.76
N PHE A 36 -1.73 -12.62 11.91
CA PHE A 36 -2.50 -12.25 13.09
C PHE A 36 -3.69 -13.20 13.34
N ARG A 37 -4.45 -13.56 12.29
CA ARG A 37 -5.58 -14.49 12.42
C ARG A 37 -5.13 -15.90 12.79
N ALA A 38 -4.05 -16.39 12.18
CA ALA A 38 -3.49 -17.69 12.52
C ALA A 38 -3.00 -17.74 13.97
N ALA A 39 -2.28 -16.71 14.43
CA ALA A 39 -1.82 -16.60 15.81
C ALA A 39 -3.00 -16.49 16.80
N SER A 40 -4.02 -15.71 16.46
CA SER A 40 -5.23 -15.58 17.29
C SER A 40 -6.05 -16.88 17.35
N LEU A 41 -6.10 -17.63 16.26
CA LEU A 41 -6.75 -18.95 16.23
C LEU A 41 -5.98 -19.95 17.12
N ALA A 42 -4.66 -19.95 17.05
CA ALA A 42 -3.82 -20.77 17.94
C ALA A 42 -4.04 -20.39 19.41
N TYR A 43 -4.11 -19.09 19.71
CA TYR A 43 -4.42 -18.62 21.07
C TYR A 43 -5.80 -19.08 21.55
N ALA A 44 -6.83 -19.00 20.70
CA ALA A 44 -8.16 -19.52 21.00
C ALA A 44 -8.16 -21.03 21.27
N ALA A 45 -7.39 -21.80 20.49
CA ALA A 45 -7.22 -23.24 20.71
C ALA A 45 -6.54 -23.55 22.05
N VAL A 46 -5.50 -22.78 22.43
CA VAL A 46 -4.84 -22.90 23.74
C VAL A 46 -5.83 -22.60 24.88
N LEU A 47 -6.63 -21.54 24.76
CA LEU A 47 -7.67 -21.23 25.75
C LEU A 47 -8.68 -22.37 25.89
N LEU A 48 -9.13 -22.95 24.78
CA LEU A 48 -10.06 -24.09 24.79
C LEU A 48 -9.49 -25.31 25.52
N VAL A 49 -8.23 -25.67 25.23
CA VAL A 49 -7.56 -26.80 25.88
C VAL A 49 -7.31 -26.53 27.37
N ARG A 50 -6.87 -25.32 27.72
CA ARG A 50 -6.63 -24.93 29.13
C ARG A 50 -7.90 -24.91 29.98
N ALA A 51 -9.04 -24.59 29.37
CA ALA A 51 -10.34 -24.64 30.04
C ALA A 51 -10.84 -26.08 30.30
N GLY A 52 -10.13 -27.11 29.82
CA GLY A 52 -10.55 -28.52 29.95
C GLY A 52 -11.73 -28.91 29.05
N GLY A 53 -12.04 -28.07 28.05
CA GLY A 53 -13.28 -28.12 27.28
C GLY A 53 -14.39 -27.34 27.98
N TYR A 54 -14.98 -26.36 27.29
CA TYR A 54 -16.20 -25.72 27.80
C TYR A 54 -17.34 -26.75 27.87
N ALA A 55 -18.39 -26.46 28.64
CA ALA A 55 -19.44 -27.43 29.03
C ALA A 55 -20.08 -28.22 27.88
N VAL A 56 -20.04 -27.72 26.65
CA VAL A 56 -20.41 -28.48 25.46
C VAL A 56 -19.20 -28.59 24.52
N PRO A 57 -18.38 -29.65 24.64
CA PRO A 57 -17.14 -29.81 23.87
C PRO A 57 -17.39 -29.79 22.36
N VAL A 58 -18.48 -30.41 21.90
CA VAL A 58 -18.82 -30.52 20.47
C VAL A 58 -19.05 -29.13 19.84
N VAL A 59 -19.80 -28.25 20.51
CA VAL A 59 -20.07 -26.89 20.00
C VAL A 59 -18.78 -26.07 19.97
N SER A 60 -17.95 -26.19 21.00
CA SER A 60 -16.67 -25.47 21.09
C SER A 60 -15.70 -25.86 19.97
N TRP A 61 -15.57 -27.17 19.70
CA TRP A 61 -14.76 -27.68 18.59
C TRP A 61 -15.34 -27.33 17.22
N ALA A 62 -16.67 -27.34 17.06
CA ALA A 62 -17.32 -26.91 15.83
C ALA A 62 -17.05 -25.43 15.52
N VAL A 63 -17.19 -24.55 16.52
CA VAL A 63 -16.88 -23.12 16.37
C VAL A 63 -15.41 -22.91 16.03
N LEU A 64 -14.48 -23.62 16.70
CA LEU A 64 -13.06 -23.56 16.38
C LEU A 64 -12.77 -24.04 14.94
N GLY A 65 -13.45 -25.10 14.49
CA GLY A 65 -13.37 -25.59 13.11
C GLY A 65 -13.84 -24.56 12.09
N VAL A 66 -14.95 -23.87 12.35
CA VAL A 66 -15.44 -22.77 11.50
C VAL A 66 -14.43 -21.62 11.48
N MET A 67 -13.88 -21.23 12.63
CA MET A 67 -12.84 -20.20 12.71
C MET A 67 -11.59 -20.59 11.92
N ALA A 68 -11.18 -21.86 11.98
CA ALA A 68 -10.03 -22.38 11.23
C ALA A 68 -10.28 -22.36 9.71
N ALA A 69 -11.43 -22.90 9.28
CA ALA A 69 -11.84 -22.91 7.88
C ALA A 69 -11.94 -21.49 7.32
N TRP A 70 -12.54 -20.57 8.08
CA TRP A 70 -12.65 -19.17 7.69
C TRP A 70 -11.30 -18.46 7.67
N THR A 71 -10.39 -18.78 8.59
CA THR A 71 -9.03 -18.22 8.60
C THR A 71 -8.25 -18.65 7.35
N ALA A 72 -8.33 -19.92 6.98
CA ALA A 72 -7.71 -20.43 5.76
C ALA A 72 -8.33 -19.78 4.51
N ALA A 73 -9.66 -19.66 4.47
CA ALA A 73 -10.38 -18.97 3.39
C ALA A 73 -9.94 -17.50 3.30
N ALA A 74 -9.93 -16.75 4.39
CA ALA A 74 -9.52 -15.34 4.41
C ALA A 74 -8.06 -15.15 3.95
N ALA A 75 -7.14 -16.05 4.34
CA ALA A 75 -5.75 -15.99 3.92
C ALA A 75 -5.57 -16.16 2.40
N VAL A 76 -6.45 -16.92 1.73
CA VAL A 76 -6.41 -17.14 0.29
C VAL A 76 -7.25 -16.13 -0.49
N LEU A 77 -8.44 -15.80 0.00
CA LEU A 77 -9.40 -14.97 -0.72
C LEU A 77 -9.07 -13.47 -0.64
N TYR A 78 -8.46 -12.98 0.44
CA TYR A 78 -8.11 -11.56 0.57
C TYR A 78 -7.08 -11.10 -0.47
N PRO A 79 -5.95 -11.80 -0.68
CA PRO A 79 -4.98 -11.40 -1.71
C PRO A 79 -5.52 -11.60 -3.14
N ALA A 80 -6.46 -12.53 -3.35
CA ALA A 80 -6.90 -12.96 -4.67
C ALA A 80 -7.96 -12.07 -5.32
N ARG A 81 -8.61 -11.15 -4.58
CA ARG A 81 -9.73 -10.34 -5.09
C ARG A 81 -9.56 -8.82 -4.91
N PRO A 82 -8.58 -8.20 -5.59
CA PRO A 82 -8.53 -6.74 -5.69
C PRO A 82 -9.74 -6.22 -6.51
N GLY A 83 -10.52 -5.29 -5.95
CA GLY A 83 -11.58 -4.60 -6.69
C GLY A 83 -12.88 -4.32 -5.92
N PRO A 84 -13.91 -3.77 -6.60
CA PRO A 84 -15.14 -3.29 -5.97
C PRO A 84 -16.04 -4.41 -5.41
N ARG A 85 -15.73 -5.69 -5.63
CA ARG A 85 -16.43 -6.82 -4.99
C ARG A 85 -15.77 -7.28 -3.68
N GLY A 86 -14.62 -6.71 -3.31
CA GLY A 86 -13.91 -7.05 -2.06
C GLY A 86 -14.71 -6.69 -0.80
N TRP A 87 -15.60 -5.70 -0.86
CA TRP A 87 -16.44 -5.33 0.30
C TRP A 87 -17.40 -6.44 0.72
N VAL A 88 -17.87 -7.27 -0.22
CA VAL A 88 -18.78 -8.40 0.11
C VAL A 88 -18.04 -9.43 0.96
N LEU A 89 -16.77 -9.68 0.65
CA LEU A 89 -15.93 -10.59 1.42
C LEU A 89 -15.62 -10.04 2.82
N LEU A 90 -15.35 -8.73 2.93
CA LEU A 90 -15.15 -8.06 4.21
C LEU A 90 -16.42 -8.01 5.07
N ALA A 91 -17.58 -7.83 4.44
CA ALA A 91 -18.87 -7.91 5.12
C ALA A 91 -19.17 -9.34 5.58
N ALA A 92 -18.89 -10.33 4.73
CA ALA A 92 -19.01 -11.74 5.09
C ALA A 92 -18.08 -12.11 6.26
N ASP A 93 -16.84 -11.59 6.29
CA ASP A 93 -15.91 -11.80 7.40
C ASP A 93 -16.43 -11.22 8.71
N LEU A 94 -16.95 -9.99 8.66
CA LEU A 94 -17.58 -9.37 9.82
C LEU A 94 -18.79 -10.17 10.30
N ALA A 95 -19.62 -10.66 9.37
CA ALA A 95 -20.81 -11.46 9.68
C ALA A 95 -20.44 -12.82 10.29
N VAL A 96 -19.50 -13.56 9.70
CA VAL A 96 -19.01 -14.85 10.22
C VAL A 96 -18.37 -14.65 11.59
N THR A 97 -17.57 -13.59 11.74
CA THR A 97 -16.92 -13.29 13.02
C THR A 97 -17.94 -12.94 14.10
N SER A 98 -18.95 -12.15 13.75
CA SER A 98 -20.06 -11.81 14.66
C SER A 98 -20.89 -13.05 15.00
N ALA A 99 -21.15 -13.93 14.04
CA ALA A 99 -21.88 -15.18 14.28
C ALA A 99 -21.10 -16.11 15.24
N CYS A 100 -19.79 -16.28 15.04
CA CYS A 100 -18.95 -17.04 15.98
C CYS A 100 -18.93 -16.40 17.37
N LEU A 101 -18.87 -15.07 17.46
CA LEU A 101 -18.94 -14.36 18.74
C LEU A 101 -20.28 -14.62 19.45
N LEU A 102 -21.40 -14.48 18.73
CA LEU A 102 -22.73 -14.71 19.27
C LEU A 102 -23.04 -16.19 19.54
N ALA A 103 -22.28 -17.12 18.97
CA ALA A 103 -22.36 -18.55 19.27
C ALA A 103 -21.70 -18.90 20.62
N THR A 104 -20.87 -18.01 21.18
CA THR A 104 -20.14 -18.22 22.44
C THR A 104 -21.01 -18.69 23.62
N PRO A 105 -22.23 -18.17 23.88
CA PRO A 105 -23.06 -18.60 25.01
C PRO A 105 -23.55 -20.05 24.90
N TYR A 106 -23.63 -20.60 23.69
CA TYR A 106 -24.01 -22.00 23.49
C TYR A 106 -22.85 -22.96 23.75
N ALA A 107 -21.63 -22.43 23.81
CA ALA A 107 -20.43 -23.20 24.08
C ALA A 107 -19.95 -23.02 25.53
N GLN A 108 -20.02 -21.81 26.08
CA GLN A 108 -19.62 -21.48 27.45
C GLN A 108 -20.78 -21.62 28.44
N THR A 109 -20.48 -22.01 29.69
CA THR A 109 -21.47 -21.99 30.76
C THR A 109 -21.77 -20.56 31.21
N ASP A 110 -22.98 -20.32 31.73
CA ASP A 110 -23.34 -19.04 32.35
C ASP A 110 -22.41 -18.66 33.50
N ALA A 111 -21.81 -19.65 34.18
CA ALA A 111 -20.82 -19.40 35.23
C ALA A 111 -19.50 -18.80 34.69
N ALA A 112 -19.01 -19.30 33.55
CA ALA A 112 -17.82 -18.75 32.89
C ALA A 112 -18.09 -17.34 32.31
N ALA A 113 -19.30 -17.11 31.79
CA ALA A 113 -19.72 -15.78 31.34
C ALA A 113 -19.76 -14.78 32.50
N ARG A 114 -20.29 -15.17 33.67
CA ARG A 114 -20.34 -14.35 34.88
C ARG A 114 -18.98 -14.09 35.53
N SER A 115 -18.00 -14.99 35.37
CA SER A 115 -16.63 -14.79 35.88
C SER A 115 -15.78 -13.91 34.97
N GLY A 116 -16.36 -13.33 33.90
CA GLY A 116 -15.63 -12.49 32.95
C GLY A 116 -14.65 -13.27 32.05
N ALA A 117 -14.88 -14.57 31.84
CA ALA A 117 -14.03 -15.36 30.96
C ALA A 117 -14.00 -14.77 29.55
N MET A 118 -12.85 -14.89 28.89
CA MET A 118 -12.71 -14.39 27.53
C MET A 118 -13.61 -15.19 26.58
N PRO A 119 -14.30 -14.55 25.61
CA PRO A 119 -15.07 -15.26 24.59
C PRO A 119 -14.21 -16.28 23.85
N LEU A 120 -14.82 -17.34 23.31
CA LEU A 120 -14.12 -18.36 22.51
C LEU A 120 -13.39 -17.77 21.32
N THR A 121 -13.95 -16.73 20.73
CA THR A 121 -13.34 -15.97 19.64
C THR A 121 -12.11 -15.17 20.08
N ALA A 122 -11.93 -14.90 21.38
CA ALA A 122 -10.80 -14.20 21.96
C ALA A 122 -10.33 -12.99 21.13
N THR A 123 -9.04 -12.91 20.81
CA THR A 123 -8.46 -11.86 19.96
C THR A 123 -8.81 -12.01 18.48
N TRP A 124 -9.30 -13.17 18.03
CA TRP A 124 -9.62 -13.45 16.63
C TRP A 124 -10.70 -12.51 16.08
N VAL A 125 -11.56 -11.99 16.96
CA VAL A 125 -12.60 -11.01 16.62
C VAL A 125 -12.05 -9.69 16.04
N ALA A 126 -10.76 -9.40 16.25
CA ALA A 126 -10.10 -8.23 15.65
C ALA A 126 -9.73 -8.42 14.17
N GLY A 127 -9.75 -9.65 13.66
CA GLY A 127 -9.45 -9.97 12.26
C GLY A 127 -10.22 -9.11 11.24
N PRO A 128 -11.57 -9.05 11.28
CA PRO A 128 -12.34 -8.21 10.37
C PRO A 128 -12.07 -6.72 10.57
N VAL A 129 -11.83 -6.26 11.80
CA VAL A 129 -11.53 -4.84 12.08
C VAL A 129 -10.25 -4.41 11.37
N LEU A 130 -9.20 -5.23 11.47
CA LEU A 130 -7.94 -5.00 10.76
C LEU A 130 -8.13 -5.05 9.25
N ALA A 131 -8.88 -6.04 8.75
CA ALA A 131 -9.14 -6.20 7.31
C ALA A 131 -9.89 -4.99 6.72
N TRP A 132 -10.91 -4.47 7.41
CA TRP A 132 -11.62 -3.24 7.01
C TRP A 132 -10.71 -2.01 7.08
N GLY A 133 -9.86 -1.91 8.11
CA GLY A 133 -8.87 -0.85 8.25
C GLY A 133 -7.87 -0.84 7.08
N VAL A 134 -7.27 -1.98 6.75
CA VAL A 134 -6.34 -2.11 5.62
C VAL A 134 -7.04 -1.75 4.31
N ALA A 135 -8.20 -2.35 4.03
CA ALA A 135 -8.88 -2.19 2.75
C ALA A 135 -9.39 -0.76 2.52
N ARG A 136 -10.08 -0.16 3.50
CA ARG A 136 -10.83 1.10 3.31
C ARG A 136 -10.39 2.25 4.21
N GLY A 137 -9.31 2.07 4.98
CA GLY A 137 -8.69 3.09 5.81
C GLY A 137 -9.30 3.22 7.20
N ARG A 138 -8.85 4.26 7.93
CA ARG A 138 -9.13 4.45 9.37
C ARG A 138 -10.61 4.49 9.75
N ARG A 139 -11.46 5.13 8.93
CA ARG A 139 -12.90 5.27 9.21
C ARG A 139 -13.62 3.93 9.13
N ALA A 140 -13.26 3.11 8.16
CA ALA A 140 -13.79 1.77 8.00
C ALA A 140 -13.36 0.84 9.14
N GLY A 141 -12.08 0.90 9.54
CA GLY A 141 -11.60 0.20 10.73
C GLY A 141 -12.38 0.59 12.00
N ALA A 142 -12.63 1.88 12.20
CA ALA A 142 -13.43 2.37 13.33
C ALA A 142 -14.88 1.85 13.30
N VAL A 143 -15.54 1.86 12.13
CA VAL A 143 -16.90 1.34 11.99
C VAL A 143 -16.95 -0.17 12.26
N ALA A 144 -15.99 -0.93 11.74
CA ALA A 144 -15.92 -2.37 12.03
C ALA A 144 -15.66 -2.63 13.52
N ALA A 145 -14.78 -1.87 14.16
CA ALA A 145 -14.55 -1.95 15.61
C ALA A 145 -15.83 -1.66 16.39
N ALA A 146 -16.58 -0.60 16.01
CA ALA A 146 -17.86 -0.25 16.62
C ALA A 146 -18.86 -1.42 16.56
N LEU A 147 -19.03 -2.02 15.38
CA LEU A 147 -19.96 -3.12 15.17
C LEU A 147 -19.58 -4.35 16.01
N VAL A 148 -18.29 -4.70 16.06
CA VAL A 148 -17.80 -5.80 16.89
C VAL A 148 -17.99 -5.50 18.38
N SER A 149 -17.68 -4.29 18.83
CA SER A 149 -17.86 -3.88 20.23
C SER A 149 -19.33 -3.87 20.66
N VAL A 150 -20.24 -3.45 19.77
CA VAL A 150 -21.69 -3.54 20.02
C VAL A 150 -22.13 -5.00 20.15
N ALA A 151 -21.63 -5.89 19.27
CA ALA A 151 -21.94 -7.31 19.36
C ALA A 151 -21.41 -7.95 20.67
N ASP A 152 -20.19 -7.61 21.09
CA ASP A 152 -19.60 -8.08 22.36
C ASP A 152 -20.38 -7.54 23.58
N LEU A 153 -20.76 -6.25 23.55
CA LEU A 153 -21.55 -5.64 24.62
C LEU A 153 -22.94 -6.26 24.71
N TRP A 154 -23.61 -6.51 23.58
CA TRP A 154 -24.90 -7.17 23.54
C TRP A 154 -24.84 -8.60 24.08
N LEU A 155 -23.76 -9.32 23.76
CA LEU A 155 -23.51 -10.66 24.27
C LEU A 155 -23.42 -10.68 25.81
N ARG A 156 -22.69 -9.72 26.38
CA ARG A 156 -22.49 -9.61 27.84
C ARG A 156 -23.71 -9.05 28.57
N GLY A 157 -24.42 -8.10 27.96
CA GLY A 157 -25.62 -7.49 28.51
C GLY A 157 -26.79 -8.46 28.72
N ARG A 158 -26.79 -9.62 28.03
CA ARG A 158 -27.77 -10.69 28.27
C ARG A 158 -27.73 -11.27 29.69
N GLY A 159 -26.60 -11.19 30.38
CA GLY A 159 -26.46 -11.65 31.76
C GLY A 159 -26.80 -10.61 32.84
N GLY A 160 -27.24 -9.41 32.44
CA GLY A 160 -27.35 -8.22 33.30
C GLY A 160 -26.20 -7.25 33.02
N LEU A 161 -26.52 -6.01 32.68
CA LEU A 161 -25.51 -4.96 32.45
C LEU A 161 -24.99 -4.45 33.79
N ASP A 162 -23.86 -4.99 34.24
CA ASP A 162 -23.07 -4.35 35.28
C ASP A 162 -22.20 -3.25 34.65
N LEU A 163 -22.60 -2.00 34.87
CA LEU A 163 -21.88 -0.82 34.37
C LEU A 163 -20.45 -0.75 34.93
N ALA A 164 -20.16 -1.37 36.09
CA ALA A 164 -18.83 -1.37 36.69
C ALA A 164 -17.83 -2.28 35.98
N SER A 165 -18.31 -3.30 35.26
CA SER A 165 -17.47 -4.29 34.55
C SER A 165 -17.60 -4.23 33.03
N LEU A 166 -18.07 -3.08 32.51
CA LEU A 166 -18.03 -2.77 31.08
C LEU A 166 -16.59 -2.94 30.54
N PRO A 167 -16.37 -3.70 29.45
CA PRO A 167 -15.05 -3.93 28.87
C PRO A 167 -14.61 -2.73 28.03
N VAL A 168 -14.65 -1.53 28.61
CA VAL A 168 -14.31 -0.26 27.95
C VAL A 168 -12.91 -0.35 27.35
N ASN A 169 -11.95 -0.94 28.07
CA ASN A 169 -10.59 -1.14 27.58
C ASN A 169 -10.55 -2.00 26.32
N GLY A 170 -11.32 -3.10 26.25
CA GLY A 170 -11.36 -3.97 25.08
C GLY A 170 -11.94 -3.26 23.86
N ALA A 171 -13.03 -2.53 24.03
CA ALA A 171 -13.62 -1.72 22.98
C ALA A 171 -12.66 -0.61 22.51
N VAL A 172 -12.10 0.17 23.44
CA VAL A 172 -11.14 1.25 23.13
C VAL A 172 -9.91 0.72 22.40
N LEU A 173 -9.31 -0.38 22.86
CA LEU A 173 -8.17 -1.01 22.18
C LEU A 173 -8.53 -1.50 20.78
N MET A 174 -9.74 -2.05 20.58
CA MET A 174 -10.22 -2.46 19.27
C MET A 174 -10.38 -1.28 18.31
N PHE A 175 -10.97 -0.19 18.79
CA PHE A 175 -11.09 1.05 18.03
C PHE A 175 -9.73 1.62 17.66
N MET A 176 -8.83 1.71 18.64
CA MET A 176 -7.45 2.18 18.43
C MET A 176 -6.72 1.31 17.41
N ALA A 177 -6.80 -0.01 17.53
CA ALA A 177 -6.19 -0.94 16.58
C ALA A 177 -6.72 -0.74 15.16
N GLY A 178 -8.04 -0.67 14.98
CA GLY A 178 -8.67 -0.45 13.66
C GLY A 178 -8.31 0.91 13.05
N VAL A 179 -8.31 1.97 13.85
CA VAL A 179 -7.96 3.33 13.42
C VAL A 179 -6.49 3.44 13.06
N VAL A 180 -5.58 2.98 13.94
CA VAL A 180 -4.13 3.07 13.75
C VAL A 180 -3.71 2.25 12.54
N VAL A 181 -4.14 0.99 12.44
CA VAL A 181 -3.80 0.12 11.30
C VAL A 181 -4.36 0.69 10.00
N GLY A 182 -5.62 1.16 10.02
CA GLY A 182 -6.20 1.81 8.85
C GLY A 182 -5.53 3.14 8.46
N HIS A 183 -5.00 3.89 9.43
CA HIS A 183 -4.25 5.11 9.18
C HIS A 183 -2.87 4.82 8.59
N VAL A 184 -2.13 3.87 9.16
CA VAL A 184 -0.83 3.43 8.66
C VAL A 184 -0.94 2.86 7.24
N ALA A 185 -1.97 2.04 6.97
CA ALA A 185 -2.24 1.53 5.63
C ALA A 185 -2.59 2.65 4.62
N GLN A 186 -3.24 3.73 5.07
CA GLN A 186 -3.49 4.90 4.23
C GLN A 186 -2.19 5.67 3.94
N LEU A 187 -1.39 5.96 4.98
CA LEU A 187 -0.11 6.67 4.83
C LEU A 187 0.86 5.92 3.92
N ALA A 188 0.90 4.59 4.03
CA ALA A 188 1.76 3.77 3.19
C ALA A 188 1.37 3.86 1.70
N ARG A 189 0.06 3.82 1.40
CA ARG A 189 -0.45 4.03 0.03
C ARG A 189 -0.10 5.41 -0.51
N GLU A 190 -0.31 6.45 0.29
CA GLU A 190 0.05 7.83 -0.09
C GLU A 190 1.56 7.99 -0.32
N ALA A 191 2.40 7.33 0.47
CA ALA A 191 3.86 7.35 0.31
C ALA A 191 4.27 6.64 -0.99
N GLU A 192 3.67 5.49 -1.31
CA GLU A 192 3.94 4.78 -2.55
C GLU A 192 3.55 5.61 -3.78
N GLU A 193 2.37 6.23 -3.77
CA GLU A 193 1.94 7.13 -4.86
C GLU A 193 2.88 8.32 -5.05
N ARG A 194 3.51 8.82 -3.98
CA ARG A 194 4.52 9.88 -4.07
C ARG A 194 5.82 9.36 -4.67
N VAL A 195 6.28 8.18 -4.26
CA VAL A 195 7.48 7.55 -4.82
C VAL A 195 7.28 7.23 -6.30
N GLN A 196 6.13 6.65 -6.68
CA GLN A 196 5.80 6.35 -8.07
C GLN A 196 5.82 7.63 -8.93
N ARG A 197 5.18 8.71 -8.46
CA ARG A 197 5.21 10.01 -9.15
C ARG A 197 6.63 10.59 -9.27
N ALA A 198 7.45 10.45 -8.23
CA ALA A 198 8.83 10.92 -8.26
C ALA A 198 9.65 10.13 -9.30
N VAL A 199 9.47 8.82 -9.38
CA VAL A 199 10.12 7.95 -10.37
C VAL A 199 9.68 8.31 -11.80
N GLU A 200 8.40 8.58 -12.02
CA GLU A 200 7.89 9.02 -13.32
C GLU A 200 8.48 10.38 -13.75
N LEU A 201 8.57 11.33 -12.82
CA LEU A 201 9.18 12.64 -13.07
C LEU A 201 10.68 12.53 -13.36
N GLU A 202 11.39 11.68 -12.61
CA GLU A 202 12.82 11.45 -12.82
C GLU A 202 13.08 10.78 -14.18
N ALA A 203 12.24 9.81 -14.57
CA ALA A 203 12.31 9.18 -15.90
C ALA A 203 12.04 10.19 -17.03
N ALA A 204 11.02 11.04 -16.89
CA ALA A 204 10.73 12.11 -17.85
C ALA A 204 11.87 13.14 -17.93
N GLY A 205 12.52 13.46 -16.81
CA GLY A 205 13.69 14.33 -16.76
C GLY A 205 14.88 13.75 -17.53
N ARG A 206 15.21 12.47 -17.30
CA ARG A 206 16.28 11.77 -18.02
C ARG A 206 16.05 11.76 -19.53
N GLU A 207 14.80 11.58 -19.98
CA GLU A 207 14.47 11.58 -21.40
C GLU A 207 14.65 12.98 -22.03
N ARG A 208 14.20 14.04 -21.34
CA ARG A 208 14.42 15.42 -21.79
C ARG A 208 15.89 15.76 -21.91
N GLU A 209 16.71 15.34 -20.95
CA GLU A 209 18.16 15.58 -21.00
C GLU A 209 18.83 14.85 -22.16
N ARG A 210 18.43 13.59 -22.42
CA ARG A 210 18.92 12.82 -23.57
C ARG A 210 18.54 13.50 -24.90
N LEU A 211 17.29 13.96 -25.03
CA LEU A 211 16.82 14.69 -26.19
C LEU A 211 17.56 16.02 -26.38
N ALA A 212 17.76 16.76 -25.29
CA ALA A 212 18.51 18.01 -25.33
C ALA A 212 19.95 17.78 -25.82
N ARG A 213 20.68 16.80 -25.27
CA ARG A 213 22.04 16.48 -25.74
C ARG A 213 22.07 16.12 -27.23
N GLY A 214 21.14 15.28 -27.70
CA GLY A 214 21.04 14.94 -29.12
C GLY A 214 20.76 16.15 -30.03
N ILE A 215 19.89 17.07 -29.61
CA ILE A 215 19.59 18.29 -30.36
C ILE A 215 20.84 19.19 -30.42
N HIS A 216 21.50 19.44 -29.29
CA HIS A 216 22.71 20.27 -29.24
C HIS A 216 23.83 19.71 -30.14
N ASP A 217 24.11 18.40 -30.06
CA ASP A 217 25.13 17.76 -30.89
C ASP A 217 24.81 17.87 -32.39
N SER A 218 23.54 17.64 -32.76
CA SER A 218 23.10 17.76 -34.15
C SER A 218 23.22 19.18 -34.71
N VAL A 219 22.87 20.20 -33.92
CA VAL A 219 22.99 21.62 -34.31
C VAL A 219 24.47 21.99 -34.47
N LEU A 220 25.32 21.60 -33.52
CA LEU A 220 26.76 21.82 -33.62
C LEU A 220 27.36 21.12 -34.86
N GLN A 221 26.92 19.90 -35.17
CA GLN A 221 27.36 19.17 -36.36
C GLN A 221 26.97 19.86 -37.68
N VAL A 222 25.76 20.43 -37.75
CA VAL A 222 25.29 21.19 -38.92
C VAL A 222 26.08 22.49 -39.08
N LEU A 223 26.32 23.25 -38.00
CA LEU A 223 27.10 24.49 -38.05
C LEU A 223 28.54 24.24 -38.51
N ALA A 224 29.19 23.20 -37.99
CA ALA A 224 30.53 22.80 -38.42
C ALA A 224 30.58 22.38 -39.90
N LEU A 225 29.54 21.70 -40.40
CA LEU A 225 29.43 21.34 -41.81
C LEU A 225 29.27 22.58 -42.71
N VAL A 226 28.42 23.53 -42.31
CA VAL A 226 28.22 24.80 -43.03
C VAL A 226 29.52 25.61 -43.06
N GLN A 227 30.23 25.71 -41.94
CA GLN A 227 31.53 26.38 -41.87
C GLN A 227 32.53 25.77 -42.85
N ARG A 228 32.71 24.44 -42.83
CA ARG A 228 33.65 23.74 -43.73
C ARG A 228 33.27 23.93 -45.19
N ARG A 229 32.00 23.75 -45.53
CA ARG A 229 31.55 23.82 -46.93
C ARG A 229 31.54 25.24 -47.47
N GLY A 230 31.24 26.24 -46.64
CA GLY A 230 31.34 27.66 -47.00
C GLY A 230 32.77 28.06 -47.35
N ALA A 231 33.76 27.59 -46.58
CA ALA A 231 35.18 27.81 -46.86
C ALA A 231 35.65 27.15 -48.17
N GLU A 232 35.13 25.95 -48.49
CA GLU A 232 35.46 25.23 -49.73
C GLU A 232 34.88 25.89 -51.00
N ILE A 233 33.71 26.53 -50.92
CA ILE A 233 33.04 27.15 -52.08
C ILE A 233 33.61 28.56 -52.37
N GLY A 234 33.93 29.33 -51.34
CA GLY A 234 34.47 30.70 -51.50
C GLY A 234 33.42 31.79 -51.78
N GLY A 235 33.87 33.04 -51.88
CA GLY A 235 32.98 34.20 -52.12
C GLY A 235 32.06 34.53 -50.93
N GLU A 236 30.83 34.94 -51.20
CA GLU A 236 29.82 35.22 -50.16
C GLU A 236 29.53 34.00 -49.27
N ALA A 237 29.67 32.77 -49.81
CA ALA A 237 29.48 31.54 -49.05
C ALA A 237 30.55 31.33 -47.97
N ALA A 238 31.77 31.87 -48.15
CA ALA A 238 32.81 31.81 -47.13
C ALA A 238 32.51 32.74 -45.94
N GLU A 239 31.86 33.88 -46.20
CA GLU A 239 31.45 34.79 -45.13
C GLU A 239 30.32 34.18 -44.29
N LEU A 240 29.34 33.52 -44.92
CA LEU A 240 28.31 32.75 -44.23
C LEU A 240 28.90 31.60 -43.39
N GLY A 241 29.91 30.91 -43.92
CA GLY A 241 30.64 29.87 -43.18
C GLY A 241 31.34 30.40 -41.93
N ARG A 242 31.97 31.59 -42.02
CA ARG A 242 32.61 32.26 -40.86
C ARG A 242 31.58 32.59 -39.78
N LEU A 243 30.45 33.19 -40.15
CA LEU A 243 29.37 33.53 -39.21
C LEU A 243 28.79 32.27 -38.52
N ALA A 244 28.65 31.16 -39.25
CA ALA A 244 28.23 29.88 -38.67
C ALA A 244 29.22 29.35 -37.61
N GLY A 245 30.53 29.50 -37.85
CA GLY A 245 31.57 29.14 -36.87
C GLY A 245 31.56 30.01 -35.61
N GLU A 246 31.28 31.31 -35.74
CA GLU A 246 31.12 32.21 -34.58
C GLU A 246 29.89 31.83 -33.73
N GLN A 247 28.78 31.43 -34.37
CA GLN A 247 27.59 30.93 -33.67
C GLN A 247 27.85 29.60 -32.97
N GLU A 248 28.61 28.69 -33.57
CA GLU A 248 29.01 27.42 -32.92
C GLU A 248 29.85 27.70 -31.66
N ALA A 249 30.83 28.61 -31.76
CA ALA A 249 31.67 29.00 -30.63
C ALA A 249 30.86 29.65 -29.51
N ALA A 250 29.92 30.55 -29.86
CA ALA A 250 29.01 31.17 -28.90
C ALA A 250 28.10 30.13 -28.21
N LEU A 251 27.57 29.16 -28.95
CA LEU A 251 26.72 28.10 -28.40
C LEU A 251 27.49 27.16 -27.46
N ARG A 252 28.72 26.77 -27.81
CA ARG A 252 29.58 25.97 -26.92
C ARG A 252 29.90 26.70 -25.62
N ALA A 253 30.18 28.00 -25.69
CA ALA A 253 30.40 28.83 -24.51
C ALA A 253 29.16 28.86 -23.61
N LEU A 254 27.96 28.93 -24.19
CA LEU A 254 26.70 28.91 -23.45
C LEU A 254 26.42 27.54 -22.79
N VAL A 255 26.68 26.43 -23.49
CA VAL A 255 26.42 25.07 -22.98
C VAL A 255 27.43 24.65 -21.91
N GLN A 256 28.68 25.14 -21.98
CA GLN A 256 29.70 24.89 -20.97
C GLN A 256 29.61 25.81 -19.74
N ALA A 257 28.82 26.88 -19.82
CA ALA A 257 28.55 27.72 -18.66
C ALA A 257 27.78 26.89 -17.60
N PRO A 258 28.24 26.85 -16.35
CA PRO A 258 27.61 26.04 -15.32
C PRO A 258 26.16 26.49 -15.11
N SER A 259 25.25 25.51 -15.00
CA SER A 259 23.84 25.82 -14.76
C SER A 259 23.67 26.55 -13.41
N ASP A 260 22.72 27.50 -13.34
CA ASP A 260 22.44 28.25 -12.10
C ASP A 260 22.16 27.33 -10.90
N GLN A 261 21.67 26.11 -11.16
CA GLN A 261 21.46 25.07 -10.14
C GLN A 261 22.77 24.48 -9.61
N GLU A 262 23.77 24.22 -10.46
CA GLU A 262 25.10 23.76 -10.03
C GLU A 262 25.90 24.86 -9.36
N ALA A 263 25.69 26.12 -9.74
CA ALA A 263 26.24 27.27 -9.04
C ALA A 263 25.66 27.36 -7.62
N ALA A 264 24.33 27.30 -7.48
CA ALA A 264 23.65 27.34 -6.19
C ALA A 264 23.95 26.13 -5.28
N ALA A 265 24.19 24.94 -5.87
CA ALA A 265 24.61 23.75 -5.15
C ALA A 265 26.04 23.89 -4.60
N ARG A 266 26.97 24.44 -5.39
CA ARG A 266 28.35 24.72 -4.96
C ARG A 266 28.41 25.78 -3.86
N THR A 267 27.58 26.83 -3.94
CA THR A 267 27.49 27.83 -2.87
C THR A 267 26.97 27.23 -1.56
N ARG A 268 25.96 26.34 -1.62
CA ARG A 268 25.45 25.64 -0.42
C ARG A 268 26.47 24.66 0.18
N ALA A 269 27.21 23.92 -0.66
CA ALA A 269 28.26 23.02 -0.18
C ALA A 269 29.42 23.79 0.46
N GLY A 270 29.80 24.95 -0.09
CA GLY A 270 30.81 25.84 0.51
C GLY A 270 30.37 26.44 1.85
N ALA A 271 29.09 26.82 1.98
CA ALA A 271 28.53 27.33 3.23
C ALA A 271 28.46 26.27 4.35
N ALA A 272 28.16 25.01 4.00
CA ALA A 272 28.14 23.91 4.96
C ALA A 272 29.54 23.48 5.42
N GLY A 273 30.56 23.58 4.54
CA GLY A 273 31.95 23.29 4.90
C GLY A 273 32.61 24.36 5.78
N GLY A 274 32.18 25.62 5.68
CA GLY A 274 32.69 26.73 6.51
C GLY A 274 32.09 26.81 7.92
N ALA A 275 31.04 26.05 8.23
CA ALA A 275 30.40 26.04 9.55
C ALA A 275 31.01 25.02 10.54
N PHE A 276 32.03 24.27 10.12
CA PHE A 276 32.68 23.20 10.90
C PHE A 276 34.20 23.39 11.09
N GLY A 277 34.75 24.55 10.71
CA GLY A 277 36.14 24.95 10.97
C GLY A 277 36.20 26.17 11.88
#